data_AF-A0A072ULZ1-F1
#
_entry.id   AF-A0A072ULZ1-F1
#
_cell.length_a   1.000
_cell.length_b   1.000
_cell.length_c   1.000
_cell.angle_alpha   90.00
_cell.angle_beta   90.00
_cell.angle_gamma   90.00
#
_symmetry.space_group_name_H-M   'P 1'
#
loop_
_entity.id
_entity.type
_entity.pdbx_description
1 polymer ?
#
loop_
_entity_poly.entity_id
_entity_poly.type
_entity_poly.pdbx_seq_one_letter_code
_entity_poly.pdbx_strand_id
1 'polypeptide(L)'
;MEENKKTVDGSVDFTEEQEALVVKSWNAMKNNSCDLSLKFFTKILEIAPPAKQMFSFLKDSNVPLEQNPKLKPHAMSVFLMTCESAVQLRKAGKVRVRESNLKKLGATHFKTGVQDEHFEVTKQALLETIEEAIPEMWSLAMKNAWAEAHDQLANAIKVEMKEAHDQMDNANLIINMEENTGSCFTEEQEALVVKSWNAIKYNSGDLSLKFFKKILEIAPPAKQLFSFLKDSNVPLEHNPKLKPHAMSVFLMTCESAVQLRKAGKVTVRESNLKKLGATHFKTGVKDEHFEVTKQALLETIKEALPEMWSPAMENAWGEAHDQLANAIKAEMKKTDHDHQTNVEDKSKPSS
;
A
#
# COMPACT_ATOMS: atom_id res chain seq x y z
N MET A 1 25.11 38.01 0.78
CA MET A 1 23.72 37.52 0.69
C MET A 1 23.81 36.13 0.05
N GLU A 2 24.17 35.10 0.82
CA GLU A 2 23.26 34.24 1.63
C GLU A 2 22.23 33.55 0.70
N GLU A 3 22.11 32.23 0.60
CA GLU A 3 22.21 31.13 1.57
C GLU A 3 22.59 29.81 0.86
N ASN A 4 23.56 29.05 1.37
CA ASN A 4 23.37 27.84 2.18
C ASN A 4 22.45 26.74 1.57
N LYS A 5 23.08 25.70 1.02
CA LYS A 5 22.53 24.34 1.04
C LYS A 5 23.61 23.39 1.57
N LYS A 6 23.57 23.12 2.89
CA LYS A 6 24.34 22.06 3.53
C LYS A 6 23.90 20.71 2.97
N THR A 7 24.80 20.01 2.30
CA THR A 7 24.71 18.57 2.05
C THR A 7 25.13 17.85 3.34
N VAL A 8 24.20 17.10 3.95
CA VAL A 8 24.51 16.16 5.03
C VAL A 8 24.98 14.87 4.36
N ASP A 9 26.28 14.68 4.26
CA ASP A 9 26.91 13.41 3.89
C ASP A 9 27.37 12.70 5.17
N GLY A 10 26.60 11.71 5.60
CA GLY A 10 26.88 10.87 6.77
C GLY A 10 27.81 9.71 6.41
N SER A 11 29.04 10.03 5.98
CA SER A 11 30.09 9.03 5.75
C SER A 11 30.40 8.30 7.07
N VAL A 12 29.92 7.07 7.19
CA VAL A 12 30.28 6.15 8.27
C VAL A 12 31.73 5.70 8.04
N ASP A 13 32.65 6.14 8.90
CA ASP A 13 34.09 5.89 8.75
C ASP A 13 34.47 4.54 9.35
N PHE A 14 34.27 3.47 8.58
CA PHE A 14 34.61 2.11 8.98
C PHE A 14 36.14 1.96 9.07
N THR A 15 36.63 1.74 10.28
CA THR A 15 38.07 1.80 10.61
C THR A 15 38.87 0.61 10.09
N GLU A 16 40.20 0.77 10.03
CA GLU A 16 41.11 -0.32 9.69
C GLU A 16 41.07 -1.45 10.72
N GLU A 17 40.91 -1.11 12.00
CA GLU A 17 40.72 -2.05 13.09
C GLU A 17 39.44 -2.87 12.92
N GLN A 18 38.31 -2.22 12.56
CA GLN A 18 37.05 -2.91 12.28
C GLN A 18 37.18 -3.87 11.08
N GLU A 19 37.81 -3.44 9.98
CA GLU A 19 38.09 -4.32 8.82
C GLU A 19 38.91 -5.53 9.26
N ALA A 20 40.00 -5.29 10.00
CA ALA A 20 40.88 -6.35 10.45
C ALA A 20 40.16 -7.37 11.36
N LEU A 21 39.28 -6.91 12.26
CA LEU A 21 38.48 -7.78 13.11
C LEU A 21 37.55 -8.68 12.28
N VAL A 22 36.79 -8.11 11.34
CA VAL A 22 35.87 -8.87 10.47
C VAL A 22 36.63 -9.85 9.58
N VAL A 23 37.71 -9.42 8.92
CA VAL A 23 38.48 -10.27 8.00
C VAL A 23 39.20 -11.41 8.74
N LYS A 24 39.82 -11.14 9.89
CA LYS A 24 40.50 -12.18 10.68
C LYS A 24 39.52 -13.20 11.24
N SER A 25 38.41 -12.75 11.84
CA SER A 25 37.37 -13.64 12.36
C SER A 25 36.72 -14.47 11.27
N TRP A 26 36.41 -13.87 10.12
CA TRP A 26 35.93 -14.63 8.96
C TRP A 26 36.90 -15.71 8.52
N ASN A 27 38.20 -15.38 8.42
CA ASN A 27 39.22 -16.35 8.04
C ASN A 27 39.36 -17.51 9.03
N ALA A 28 39.12 -17.27 10.32
CA ALA A 28 39.12 -18.31 11.35
C ALA A 28 37.92 -19.26 11.20
N MET A 29 36.73 -18.74 10.89
CA MET A 29 35.49 -19.53 10.91
C MET A 29 35.07 -20.12 9.56
N LYS A 30 35.46 -19.53 8.41
CA LYS A 30 34.93 -19.88 7.06
C LYS A 30 35.05 -21.35 6.66
N ASN A 31 36.04 -22.07 7.19
CA ASN A 31 36.28 -23.48 6.88
C ASN A 31 35.24 -24.40 7.55
N ASN A 32 34.60 -23.96 8.63
CA ASN A 32 33.55 -24.71 9.34
C ASN A 32 32.13 -24.41 8.79
N SER A 33 32.03 -24.27 7.46
CA SER A 33 30.84 -23.77 6.78
C SER A 33 29.55 -24.53 7.11
N CYS A 34 29.60 -25.85 7.31
CA CYS A 34 28.42 -26.66 7.59
C CYS A 34 27.84 -26.35 8.98
N ASP A 35 28.70 -26.33 10.02
CA ASP A 35 28.30 -26.03 11.39
C ASP A 35 27.80 -24.58 11.52
N LEU A 36 28.53 -23.62 10.94
CA LEU A 36 28.11 -22.21 10.90
C LEU A 36 26.74 -22.04 10.25
N SER A 37 26.50 -22.71 9.13
CA SER A 37 25.24 -22.60 8.40
C SER A 37 24.08 -23.18 9.21
N LEU A 38 24.28 -24.32 9.86
CA LEU A 38 23.26 -24.93 10.71
C LEU A 38 22.95 -24.03 11.91
N LYS A 39 23.98 -23.61 12.67
CA LYS A 39 23.82 -22.71 13.82
C LYS A 39 23.09 -21.42 13.45
N PHE A 40 23.50 -20.77 12.36
CA PHE A 40 22.88 -19.53 11.90
C PHE A 40 21.38 -19.67 11.66
N PHE A 41 20.95 -20.71 10.93
CA PHE A 41 19.53 -20.94 10.70
C PHE A 41 18.78 -21.40 11.94
N THR A 42 19.41 -22.20 12.82
CA THR A 42 18.84 -22.55 14.13
C THR A 42 18.53 -21.28 14.92
N LYS A 43 19.48 -20.35 15.03
CA LYS A 43 19.28 -19.06 15.72
C LYS A 43 18.19 -18.21 15.08
N ILE A 44 18.15 -18.08 13.75
CA ILE A 44 17.06 -17.36 13.06
C ILE A 44 15.70 -17.93 13.46
N LEU A 45 15.56 -19.26 13.46
CA LEU A 45 14.29 -19.93 13.74
C LEU A 45 13.93 -19.97 15.23
N GLU A 46 14.92 -19.89 16.13
CA GLU A 46 14.71 -19.68 17.56
C GLU A 46 14.20 -18.26 17.85
N ILE A 47 14.79 -17.24 17.20
CA ILE A 47 14.42 -15.83 17.37
C ILE A 47 13.07 -15.53 16.70
N ALA A 48 12.87 -16.01 15.47
CA ALA A 48 11.66 -15.77 14.68
C ALA A 48 11.19 -17.05 13.97
N PRO A 49 10.49 -17.96 14.68
CA PRO A 49 9.94 -19.18 14.09
C PRO A 49 9.11 -18.95 12.79
N PRO A 50 8.30 -17.88 12.66
CA PRO A 50 7.55 -17.59 11.43
C PRO A 50 8.44 -17.38 10.19
N ALA A 51 9.71 -16.97 10.36
CA ALA A 51 10.63 -16.76 9.24
C ALA A 51 10.86 -18.04 8.41
N LYS A 52 10.61 -19.24 8.98
CA LYS A 52 10.65 -20.52 8.26
C LYS A 52 9.85 -20.48 6.95
N GLN A 53 8.70 -19.79 6.94
CA GLN A 53 7.80 -19.71 5.79
C GLN A 53 8.32 -18.81 4.65
N MET A 54 9.34 -17.99 4.92
CA MET A 54 9.92 -17.07 3.94
C MET A 54 11.01 -17.74 3.10
N PHE A 55 11.68 -18.74 3.66
CA PHE A 55 12.70 -19.50 2.95
C PHE A 55 12.05 -20.58 2.10
N SER A 56 12.07 -20.46 0.78
CA SER A 56 11.49 -21.46 -0.13
C SER A 56 12.07 -22.87 0.02
N PHE A 57 13.25 -23.01 0.60
CA PHE A 57 13.89 -24.28 0.90
C PHE A 57 13.56 -24.86 2.29
N LEU A 58 12.86 -24.11 3.14
CA LEU A 58 12.35 -24.57 4.45
C LEU A 58 10.83 -24.60 4.51
N LYS A 59 10.17 -23.72 3.77
CA LYS A 59 8.72 -23.70 3.58
C LYS A 59 8.27 -25.08 3.12
N ASP A 60 7.33 -25.65 3.88
CA ASP A 60 6.72 -26.96 3.64
C ASP A 60 7.71 -28.16 3.59
N SER A 61 8.95 -27.96 4.05
CA SER A 61 9.96 -29.03 4.07
C SER A 61 9.81 -29.92 5.31
N ASN A 62 9.79 -31.23 5.07
CA ASN A 62 9.87 -32.28 6.10
C ASN A 62 11.31 -32.72 6.40
N VAL A 63 12.31 -32.16 5.70
CA VAL A 63 13.72 -32.49 5.93
C VAL A 63 14.18 -31.82 7.23
N PRO A 64 14.76 -32.58 8.19
CA PRO A 64 15.37 -31.99 9.38
C PRO A 64 16.38 -30.89 9.01
N LEU A 65 16.46 -29.85 9.83
CA LEU A 65 17.24 -28.65 9.49
C LEU A 65 18.71 -29.00 9.20
N GLU A 66 19.29 -29.84 10.05
CA GLU A 66 20.65 -30.37 9.96
C GLU A 66 20.94 -31.21 8.71
N GLN A 67 19.90 -31.70 8.03
CA GLN A 67 20.01 -32.47 6.80
C GLN A 67 19.72 -31.65 5.54
N ASN A 68 19.33 -30.38 5.67
CA ASN A 68 18.92 -29.57 4.52
C ASN A 68 20.14 -28.94 3.82
N PRO A 69 20.56 -29.41 2.63
CA PRO A 69 21.76 -28.92 1.96
C PRO A 69 21.62 -27.47 1.46
N LYS A 70 20.40 -26.93 1.40
CA LYS A 70 20.12 -25.59 0.89
C LYS A 70 20.35 -24.49 1.92
N LEU A 71 20.61 -24.83 3.19
CA LEU A 71 21.00 -23.85 4.21
C LEU A 71 22.33 -23.20 3.86
N LYS A 72 23.32 -24.03 3.52
CA LYS A 72 24.72 -23.62 3.38
C LYS A 72 24.93 -22.51 2.35
N PRO A 73 24.38 -22.57 1.12
CA PRO A 73 24.57 -21.50 0.14
C PRO A 73 24.09 -20.12 0.64
N HIS A 74 22.91 -20.07 1.29
CA HIS A 74 22.36 -18.81 1.76
C HIS A 74 23.16 -18.27 2.95
N ALA A 75 23.42 -19.11 3.97
CA ALA A 75 24.19 -18.70 5.14
C ALA A 75 25.56 -18.18 4.75
N MET A 76 26.32 -18.96 3.97
CA MET A 76 27.67 -18.57 3.55
C MET A 76 27.69 -17.30 2.70
N SER A 77 26.64 -17.05 1.90
CA SER A 77 26.49 -15.79 1.18
C SER A 77 26.34 -14.61 2.14
N VAL A 78 25.55 -14.73 3.21
CA VAL A 78 25.37 -13.67 4.21
C VAL A 78 26.70 -13.35 4.91
N PHE A 79 27.40 -14.38 5.40
CA PHE A 79 28.71 -14.18 6.05
C PHE A 79 29.73 -13.54 5.11
N LEU A 80 29.87 -14.08 3.89
CA LEU A 80 30.84 -13.60 2.92
C LEU A 80 30.54 -12.16 2.49
N MET A 81 29.29 -11.85 2.12
CA MET A 81 28.90 -10.51 1.70
C MET A 81 29.04 -9.49 2.81
N THR A 82 28.81 -9.88 4.07
CA THR A 82 29.04 -9.00 5.23
C THR A 82 30.54 -8.73 5.41
N CYS A 83 31.39 -9.76 5.28
CA CYS A 83 32.84 -9.58 5.31
C CYS A 83 33.35 -8.70 4.16
N GLU A 84 32.83 -8.90 2.94
CA GLU A 84 33.18 -8.07 1.78
C GLU A 84 32.70 -6.63 1.95
N SER A 85 31.55 -6.42 2.61
CA SER A 85 31.02 -5.09 2.93
C SER A 85 31.95 -4.34 3.87
N ALA A 86 32.50 -4.99 4.90
CA ALA A 86 33.51 -4.40 5.79
C ALA A 86 34.74 -3.88 5.01
N VAL A 87 35.28 -4.70 4.09
CA VAL A 87 36.40 -4.33 3.21
C VAL A 87 36.06 -3.15 2.30
N GLN A 88 34.84 -3.14 1.75
CA GLN A 88 34.37 -2.08 0.86
C GLN A 88 34.10 -0.76 1.59
N LEU A 89 33.53 -0.82 2.79
CA LEU A 89 33.33 0.33 3.65
C LEU A 89 34.67 1.00 3.98
N ARG A 90 35.68 0.23 4.40
CA ARG A 90 37.02 0.78 4.66
C ARG A 90 37.68 1.41 3.43
N LYS A 91 37.58 0.76 2.27
CA LYS A 91 38.24 1.21 1.03
C LYS A 91 37.53 2.36 0.33
N ALA A 92 36.21 2.44 0.44
CA ALA A 92 35.40 3.31 -0.43
C ALA A 92 34.32 4.12 0.30
N GLY A 93 34.19 3.98 1.62
CA GLY A 93 33.16 4.63 2.44
C GLY A 93 31.74 4.12 2.21
N LYS A 94 31.55 3.10 1.36
CA LYS A 94 30.24 2.53 1.03
C LYS A 94 30.35 1.11 0.49
N VAL A 95 29.28 0.34 0.67
CA VAL A 95 29.12 -0.99 0.06
C VAL A 95 28.99 -0.84 -1.45
N ARG A 96 29.77 -1.62 -2.20
CA ARG A 96 29.83 -1.69 -3.66
C ARG A 96 29.64 -3.14 -4.12
N VAL A 97 28.43 -3.68 -3.93
CA VAL A 97 28.01 -4.90 -4.62
C VAL A 97 27.74 -4.53 -6.08
N ARG A 98 28.12 -5.40 -7.04
CA ARG A 98 27.79 -5.19 -8.46
C ARG A 98 26.29 -4.90 -8.59
N GLU A 99 25.93 -3.77 -9.22
CA GLU A 99 24.56 -3.26 -9.28
C GLU A 99 23.54 -4.31 -9.72
N SER A 100 23.86 -5.12 -10.74
CA SER A 100 23.00 -6.22 -11.20
C SER A 100 22.70 -7.28 -10.13
N ASN A 101 23.67 -7.55 -9.25
CA ASN A 101 23.51 -8.50 -8.17
C ASN A 101 22.69 -7.89 -7.02
N LEU A 102 22.95 -6.62 -6.69
CA LEU A 102 22.22 -5.93 -5.62
C LEU A 102 20.74 -5.75 -5.99
N LYS A 103 20.45 -5.32 -7.23
CA LYS A 103 19.08 -5.27 -7.80
C LYS A 103 18.35 -6.61 -7.69
N LYS A 104 19.02 -7.70 -8.06
CA LYS A 104 18.46 -9.06 -7.96
C LYS A 104 18.19 -9.47 -6.51
N LEU A 105 19.10 -9.13 -5.58
CA LEU A 105 18.91 -9.38 -4.16
C LEU A 105 17.72 -8.59 -3.62
N GLY A 106 17.65 -7.28 -3.88
CA GLY A 106 16.54 -6.42 -3.48
C GLY A 106 15.20 -6.93 -4.00
N ALA A 107 15.08 -7.18 -5.30
CA ALA A 107 13.85 -7.69 -5.91
C ALA A 107 13.42 -9.06 -5.33
N THR A 108 14.38 -9.94 -5.00
CA THR A 108 14.07 -11.24 -4.40
C THR A 108 13.55 -11.08 -2.97
N HIS A 109 14.21 -10.27 -2.14
CA HIS A 109 13.77 -10.03 -0.76
C HIS A 109 12.41 -9.33 -0.72
N PHE A 110 12.19 -8.35 -1.61
CA PHE A 110 10.90 -7.70 -1.79
C PHE A 110 9.79 -8.71 -2.15
N LYS A 111 10.01 -9.53 -3.20
CA LYS A 111 9.02 -10.53 -3.64
C LYS A 111 8.69 -11.58 -2.58
N THR A 112 9.66 -11.94 -1.73
CA THR A 112 9.46 -12.87 -0.61
C THR A 112 8.73 -12.22 0.58
N GLY A 113 8.55 -10.90 0.58
CA GLY A 113 7.88 -10.17 1.66
C GLY A 113 8.76 -9.88 2.86
N VAL A 114 10.08 -9.83 2.69
CA VAL A 114 11.04 -9.47 3.74
C VAL A 114 10.78 -8.04 4.20
N GLN A 115 10.85 -7.82 5.51
CA GLN A 115 10.60 -6.55 6.21
C GLN A 115 11.82 -6.17 7.04
N ASP A 116 11.85 -4.94 7.56
CA ASP A 116 12.96 -4.43 8.35
C ASP A 116 13.29 -5.30 9.57
N GLU A 117 12.27 -5.81 10.26
CA GLU A 117 12.43 -6.67 11.44
C GLU A 117 13.18 -7.97 11.11
N HIS A 118 13.02 -8.49 9.90
CA HIS A 118 13.70 -9.72 9.49
C HIS A 118 15.21 -9.51 9.33
N PHE A 119 15.66 -8.31 8.93
CA PHE A 119 17.08 -7.98 8.90
C PHE A 119 17.68 -7.86 10.30
N GLU A 120 16.91 -7.38 11.27
CA GLU A 120 17.35 -7.34 12.67
C GLU A 120 17.49 -8.75 13.26
N VAL A 121 16.55 -9.65 12.95
CA VAL A 121 16.63 -11.08 13.32
C VAL A 121 17.89 -11.71 12.72
N THR A 122 18.18 -11.49 11.44
CA THR A 122 19.38 -12.06 10.82
C THR A 122 20.66 -11.46 11.39
N LYS A 123 20.67 -10.17 11.75
CA LYS A 123 21.80 -9.54 12.43
C LYS A 123 22.06 -10.19 13.78
N GLN A 124 21.02 -10.38 14.59
CA GLN A 124 21.16 -11.00 15.90
C GLN A 124 21.68 -12.44 15.76
N ALA A 125 21.05 -13.26 14.90
CA ALA A 125 21.48 -14.63 14.64
C ALA A 125 22.92 -14.72 14.13
N LEU A 126 23.34 -13.78 13.27
CA LEU A 126 24.70 -13.69 12.76
C LEU A 126 25.70 -13.49 13.89
N LEU A 127 25.47 -12.49 14.75
CA LEU A 127 26.36 -12.14 15.85
C LEU A 127 26.46 -13.27 16.88
N GLU A 128 25.33 -13.87 17.28
CA GLU A 128 25.31 -15.02 18.21
C GLU A 128 26.05 -16.24 17.61
N THR A 129 25.91 -16.47 16.31
CA THR A 129 26.63 -17.57 15.64
C THR A 129 28.13 -17.35 15.63
N ILE A 130 28.59 -16.11 15.45
CA ILE A 130 30.02 -15.77 15.47
C ILE A 130 30.59 -15.90 16.89
N GLU A 131 29.85 -15.42 17.90
CA GLU A 131 30.21 -15.56 19.31
C GLU A 131 30.42 -17.02 19.70
N GLU A 132 29.50 -17.92 19.31
CA GLU A 132 29.61 -19.35 19.58
C GLU A 132 30.71 -20.05 18.75
N ALA A 133 31.04 -19.54 17.56
CA ALA A 133 32.00 -20.18 16.66
C ALA A 133 33.46 -19.91 17.01
N ILE A 134 33.77 -18.72 17.55
CA ILE A 134 35.13 -18.25 17.84
C ILE A 134 35.17 -17.43 19.15
N PRO A 135 34.75 -18.02 20.29
CA PRO A 135 34.64 -17.31 21.57
C PRO A 135 35.96 -16.67 22.02
N GLU A 136 37.11 -17.23 21.61
CA GLU A 136 38.44 -16.71 21.91
C GLU A 136 38.77 -15.39 21.19
N MET A 137 38.10 -15.09 20.07
CA MET A 137 38.23 -13.84 19.34
C MET A 137 37.12 -12.84 19.68
N TRP A 138 36.07 -13.30 20.38
CA TRP A 138 34.88 -12.50 20.63
C TRP A 138 35.16 -11.31 21.54
N SER A 139 34.75 -10.13 21.09
CA SER A 139 34.90 -8.87 21.82
C SER A 139 33.80 -7.91 21.40
N LEU A 140 33.53 -6.91 22.25
CA LEU A 140 32.57 -5.86 21.93
C LEU A 140 32.94 -5.11 20.64
N ALA A 141 34.25 -4.88 20.41
CA ALA A 141 34.74 -4.26 19.19
C ALA A 141 34.43 -5.10 17.95
N MET A 142 34.63 -6.43 18.03
CA MET A 142 34.32 -7.34 16.92
C MET A 142 32.82 -7.44 16.66
N LYS A 143 32.00 -7.52 17.72
CA LYS A 143 30.54 -7.48 17.62
C LYS A 143 30.06 -6.25 16.86
N ASN A 144 30.56 -5.07 17.25
CA ASN A 144 30.18 -3.81 16.61
C ASN A 144 30.64 -3.75 15.15
N ALA A 145 31.86 -4.21 14.84
CA ALA A 145 32.37 -4.25 13.47
C ALA A 145 31.51 -5.12 12.54
N TRP A 146 31.09 -6.31 12.99
CA TRP A 146 30.18 -7.18 12.22
C TRP A 146 28.78 -6.59 12.10
N ALA A 147 28.24 -6.03 13.19
CA ALA A 147 26.92 -5.41 13.20
C ALA A 147 26.83 -4.25 12.20
N GLU A 148 27.82 -3.37 12.21
CA GLU A 148 27.88 -2.22 11.31
C GLU A 148 28.04 -2.64 9.84
N ALA A 149 28.91 -3.61 9.56
CA ALA A 149 29.07 -4.15 8.20
C ALA A 149 27.76 -4.81 7.69
N HIS A 150 27.05 -5.52 8.57
CA HIS A 150 25.74 -6.10 8.25
C HIS A 150 24.70 -5.02 7.99
N ASP A 151 24.60 -4.00 8.86
CA ASP A 151 23.63 -2.91 8.72
C ASP A 151 23.82 -2.15 7.41
N GLN A 152 25.06 -1.88 7.01
CA GLN A 152 25.35 -1.22 5.73
C GLN A 152 24.96 -2.09 4.53
N LEU A 153 25.21 -3.40 4.60
CA LEU A 153 24.76 -4.34 3.56
C LEU A 153 23.22 -4.41 3.49
N ALA A 154 22.56 -4.52 4.65
CA ALA A 154 21.11 -4.55 4.75
C ALA A 154 20.49 -3.27 4.18
N ASN A 155 21.03 -2.10 4.51
CA ASN A 155 20.60 -0.82 3.96
C ASN A 155 20.74 -0.77 2.43
N ALA A 156 21.85 -1.26 1.88
CA ALA A 156 22.04 -1.34 0.44
C ALA A 156 21.00 -2.25 -0.24
N ILE A 157 20.64 -3.38 0.38
CA ILE A 157 19.57 -4.27 -0.12
C ILE A 157 18.20 -3.60 0.01
N LYS A 158 17.90 -2.92 1.13
CA LYS A 158 16.63 -2.23 1.37
C LYS A 158 16.35 -1.11 0.36
N VAL A 159 17.40 -0.39 -0.08
CA VAL A 159 17.28 0.58 -1.18
C VAL A 159 16.77 -0.09 -2.44
N GLU A 160 17.35 -1.21 -2.84
CA GLU A 160 16.91 -1.97 -4.02
C GLU A 160 15.54 -2.65 -3.82
N MET A 161 15.17 -3.04 -2.60
CA MET A 161 13.81 -3.52 -2.29
C MET A 161 12.78 -2.43 -2.53
N LYS A 162 13.08 -1.19 -2.12
CA LYS A 162 12.23 -0.03 -2.37
C LYS A 162 12.15 0.28 -3.86
N GLU A 163 13.27 0.26 -4.59
CA GLU A 163 13.25 0.44 -6.05
C GLU A 163 12.40 -0.64 -6.75
N ALA A 164 12.48 -1.90 -6.30
CA ALA A 164 11.66 -2.99 -6.84
C ALA A 164 10.16 -2.79 -6.54
N HIS A 165 9.82 -2.31 -5.33
CA HIS A 165 8.46 -1.93 -4.97
C HIS A 165 7.95 -0.80 -5.86
N ASP A 166 8.71 0.28 -5.99
CA ASP A 166 8.34 1.45 -6.79
C ASP A 166 8.22 1.09 -8.29
N GLN A 167 9.06 0.18 -8.81
CA GLN A 167 8.93 -0.34 -10.17
C GLN A 167 7.66 -1.18 -10.35
N MET A 168 7.27 -1.99 -9.35
CA MET A 168 6.04 -2.77 -9.39
C MET A 168 4.81 -1.87 -9.31
N ASP A 169 4.83 -0.86 -8.45
CA ASP A 169 3.76 0.14 -8.34
C ASP A 169 3.64 0.97 -9.60
N ASN A 170 4.77 1.39 -10.20
CA ASN A 170 4.77 2.08 -11.49
C ASN A 170 4.30 1.17 -12.62
N ALA A 171 4.66 -0.12 -12.64
CA ALA A 171 4.16 -1.07 -13.62
C ALA A 171 2.66 -1.31 -13.45
N ASN A 172 2.16 -1.42 -12.22
CA ASN A 172 0.73 -1.51 -11.92
C ASN A 172 0.01 -0.20 -12.27
N LEU A 173 0.62 0.97 -12.04
CA LEU A 173 0.11 2.26 -12.50
C LEU A 173 0.09 2.34 -14.01
N ILE A 174 1.12 1.84 -14.72
CA ILE A 174 1.14 1.80 -16.19
C ILE A 174 0.11 0.81 -16.71
N ILE A 175 -0.05 -0.38 -16.13
CA ILE A 175 -1.11 -1.33 -16.52
C ILE A 175 -2.48 -0.70 -16.24
N ASN A 176 -2.67 -0.11 -15.07
CA ASN A 176 -3.90 0.61 -14.75
C ASN A 176 -4.07 1.83 -15.65
N MET A 177 -3.02 2.51 -16.11
CA MET A 177 -3.11 3.61 -17.07
C MET A 177 -3.31 3.08 -18.49
N GLU A 178 -2.77 1.95 -18.90
CA GLU A 178 -3.04 1.36 -20.21
C GLU A 178 -4.46 0.79 -20.27
N GLU A 179 -5.01 0.36 -19.13
CA GLU A 179 -6.42 -0.03 -18.95
C GLU A 179 -7.35 1.18 -18.70
N ASN A 180 -6.86 2.31 -18.16
CA ASN A 180 -7.68 3.45 -17.68
C ASN A 180 -7.30 4.83 -18.30
N THR A 181 -6.34 4.88 -19.24
CA THR A 181 -5.99 6.04 -20.07
C THR A 181 -6.29 5.72 -21.53
N GLY A 182 -7.56 5.88 -21.88
CA GLY A 182 -8.01 5.89 -23.28
C GLY A 182 -9.18 4.98 -23.62
N SER A 183 -9.60 4.08 -22.72
CA SER A 183 -10.81 3.30 -22.98
C SER A 183 -12.04 4.13 -22.61
N CYS A 184 -12.70 4.64 -23.63
CA CYS A 184 -14.10 5.04 -23.53
C CYS A 184 -14.88 3.93 -22.79
N PHE A 185 -15.62 4.29 -21.74
CA PHE A 185 -16.54 3.38 -21.04
C PHE A 185 -17.26 2.51 -22.08
N THR A 186 -17.08 1.20 -22.03
CA THR A 186 -17.37 0.35 -23.19
C THR A 186 -18.87 0.18 -23.39
N GLU A 187 -19.26 -0.32 -24.57
CA GLU A 187 -20.68 -0.65 -24.82
C GLU A 187 -21.16 -1.76 -23.89
N GLU A 188 -20.29 -2.72 -23.54
CA GLU A 188 -20.58 -3.77 -22.58
C GLU A 188 -20.76 -3.21 -21.17
N GLN A 189 -19.89 -2.29 -20.73
CA GLN A 189 -20.04 -1.63 -19.43
C GLN A 189 -21.34 -0.83 -19.35
N GLU A 190 -21.68 -0.06 -20.40
CA GLU A 190 -22.97 0.66 -20.48
C GLU A 190 -24.14 -0.32 -20.40
N ALA A 191 -24.08 -1.40 -21.19
CA ALA A 191 -25.13 -2.40 -21.21
C ALA A 191 -25.33 -3.07 -19.84
N LEU A 192 -24.25 -3.39 -19.12
CA LEU A 192 -24.33 -3.98 -17.78
C LEU A 192 -25.03 -3.05 -16.79
N VAL A 193 -24.62 -1.78 -16.74
CA VAL A 193 -25.21 -0.77 -15.85
C VAL A 193 -26.68 -0.51 -16.21
N VAL A 194 -26.98 -0.27 -17.49
CA VAL A 194 -28.34 0.05 -17.94
C VAL A 194 -29.29 -1.14 -17.79
N LYS A 195 -28.87 -2.37 -18.12
CA LYS A 195 -29.71 -3.57 -17.96
C LYS A 195 -30.00 -3.84 -16.49
N SER A 196 -28.98 -3.80 -15.64
CA SER A 196 -29.16 -4.03 -14.20
C SER A 196 -30.00 -2.94 -13.54
N TRP A 197 -29.79 -1.66 -13.89
CA TRP A 197 -30.66 -0.58 -13.43
C TRP A 197 -32.12 -0.80 -13.81
N ASN A 198 -32.39 -1.20 -15.06
CA ASN A 198 -33.74 -1.48 -15.53
C ASN A 198 -34.40 -2.66 -14.79
N ALA A 199 -33.62 -3.62 -14.31
CA ALA A 199 -34.11 -4.75 -13.51
C ALA A 199 -34.49 -4.35 -12.08
N ILE A 200 -33.76 -3.40 -11.46
CA ILE A 200 -33.96 -3.06 -10.04
C ILE A 200 -34.84 -1.82 -9.82
N LYS A 201 -34.87 -0.85 -10.74
CA LYS A 201 -35.44 0.50 -10.50
C LYS A 201 -36.88 0.55 -9.97
N TYR A 202 -37.70 -0.46 -10.27
CA TYR A 202 -39.09 -0.53 -9.81
C TYR A 202 -39.22 -0.92 -8.33
N ASN A 203 -38.22 -1.61 -7.75
CA ASN A 203 -38.16 -1.94 -6.32
C ASN A 203 -37.58 -0.80 -5.46
N SER A 204 -37.92 0.45 -5.82
CA SER A 204 -37.31 1.66 -5.28
C SER A 204 -37.37 1.78 -3.74
N GLY A 205 -38.44 1.30 -3.10
CA GLY A 205 -38.59 1.36 -1.64
C GLY A 205 -37.56 0.51 -0.91
N ASP A 206 -37.52 -0.78 -1.24
CA ASP A 206 -36.61 -1.76 -0.63
C ASP A 206 -35.14 -1.45 -0.94
N LEU A 207 -34.82 -1.09 -2.19
CA LEU A 207 -33.46 -0.69 -2.58
C LEU A 207 -32.98 0.52 -1.78
N SER A 208 -33.82 1.53 -1.63
CA SER A 208 -33.47 2.74 -0.89
C SER A 208 -33.21 2.45 0.58
N LEU A 209 -34.04 1.60 1.19
CA LEU A 209 -33.87 1.20 2.58
C LEU A 209 -32.57 0.40 2.77
N LYS A 210 -32.32 -0.61 1.92
CA LYS A 210 -31.10 -1.43 1.96
C LYS A 210 -29.84 -0.58 1.79
N PHE A 211 -29.84 0.33 0.82
CA PHE A 211 -28.72 1.23 0.57
C PHE A 211 -28.35 2.06 1.80
N PHE A 212 -29.34 2.69 2.44
CA PHE A 212 -29.07 3.47 3.66
C PHE A 212 -28.71 2.60 4.87
N LYS A 213 -29.28 1.39 5.00
CA LYS A 213 -28.84 0.45 6.04
C LYS A 213 -27.35 0.14 5.88
N LYS A 214 -26.91 -0.18 4.66
CA LYS A 214 -25.50 -0.46 4.37
C LYS A 214 -24.58 0.73 4.64
N ILE A 215 -24.96 1.95 4.24
CA ILE A 215 -24.19 3.17 4.59
C ILE A 215 -24.00 3.28 6.10
N LEU A 216 -25.08 3.08 6.88
CA LEU A 216 -25.04 3.23 8.33
C LEU A 216 -24.40 2.04 9.06
N GLU A 217 -24.33 0.87 8.42
CA GLU A 217 -23.56 -0.29 8.89
C GLU A 217 -22.06 -0.07 8.67
N ILE A 218 -21.67 0.43 7.48
CA ILE A 218 -20.27 0.70 7.12
C ILE A 218 -19.73 1.92 7.89
N ALA A 219 -20.50 3.01 7.95
CA ALA A 219 -20.13 4.24 8.63
C ALA A 219 -21.30 4.81 9.44
N PRO A 220 -21.54 4.29 10.67
CA PRO A 220 -22.59 4.81 11.55
C PRO A 220 -22.56 6.35 11.75
N PRO A 221 -21.39 7.02 11.86
CA PRO A 221 -21.33 8.48 11.97
C PRO A 221 -21.91 9.23 10.77
N ALA A 222 -21.99 8.62 9.59
CA ALA A 222 -22.55 9.25 8.38
C ALA A 222 -24.02 9.67 8.57
N LYS A 223 -24.76 9.08 9.54
CA LYS A 223 -26.12 9.51 9.92
C LYS A 223 -26.21 11.02 10.13
N GLN A 224 -25.17 11.64 10.69
CA GLN A 224 -25.12 13.07 11.01
C GLN A 224 -24.99 13.98 9.78
N LEU A 225 -24.59 13.45 8.63
CA LEU A 225 -24.43 14.20 7.38
C LEU A 225 -25.76 14.38 6.65
N PHE A 226 -26.72 13.49 6.89
CA PHE A 226 -28.03 13.53 6.25
C PHE A 226 -29.02 14.32 7.10
N SER A 227 -29.42 15.51 6.66
CA SER A 227 -30.37 16.37 7.39
C SER A 227 -31.73 15.71 7.68
N PHE A 228 -32.11 14.67 6.94
CA PHE A 228 -33.33 13.90 7.17
C PHE A 228 -33.16 12.71 8.12
N LEU A 229 -31.94 12.39 8.54
CA LEU A 229 -31.62 11.36 9.54
C LEU A 229 -31.04 11.95 10.82
N LYS A 230 -30.28 13.04 10.69
CA LYS A 230 -29.77 13.83 11.80
C LYS A 230 -30.94 14.20 12.71
N ASP A 231 -30.81 13.85 13.97
CA ASP A 231 -31.78 14.10 15.05
C ASP A 231 -33.19 13.54 14.80
N SER A 232 -33.36 12.62 13.84
CA SER A 232 -34.65 12.00 13.53
C SER A 232 -34.91 10.79 14.43
N ASN A 233 -36.11 10.77 15.04
CA ASN A 233 -36.66 9.62 15.77
C ASN A 233 -37.50 8.70 14.88
N VAL A 234 -37.64 9.01 13.59
CA VAL A 234 -38.38 8.18 12.64
C VAL A 234 -37.53 6.95 12.29
N PRO A 235 -38.01 5.71 12.50
CA PRO A 235 -37.30 4.52 12.06
C PRO A 235 -36.97 4.58 10.57
N LEU A 236 -35.83 4.02 10.17
CA LEU A 236 -35.28 4.19 8.82
C LEU A 236 -36.30 3.76 7.75
N GLU A 237 -36.94 2.61 7.94
CA GLU A 237 -37.97 2.05 7.06
C GLU A 237 -39.24 2.91 6.91
N HIS A 238 -39.48 3.84 7.84
CA HIS A 238 -40.60 4.77 7.82
C HIS A 238 -40.23 6.18 7.33
N ASN A 239 -38.96 6.43 7.01
CA ASN A 239 -38.50 7.76 6.61
C ASN A 239 -38.70 8.01 5.10
N PRO A 240 -39.66 8.87 4.70
CA PRO A 240 -40.01 9.06 3.29
C PRO A 240 -38.91 9.78 2.50
N LYS A 241 -37.92 10.38 3.17
CA LYS A 241 -36.84 11.16 2.53
C LYS A 241 -35.67 10.29 2.06
N LEU A 242 -35.60 9.02 2.47
CA LEU A 242 -34.57 8.09 1.98
C LEU A 242 -34.71 7.85 0.48
N LYS A 243 -35.93 7.50 0.06
CA LYS A 243 -36.19 7.06 -1.31
C LYS A 243 -35.77 8.08 -2.37
N PRO A 244 -36.15 9.37 -2.27
CA PRO A 244 -35.72 10.37 -3.24
C PRO A 244 -34.19 10.50 -3.34
N HIS A 245 -33.47 10.48 -2.22
CA HIS A 245 -32.02 10.61 -2.23
C HIS A 245 -31.35 9.37 -2.82
N ALA A 246 -31.69 8.18 -2.33
CA ALA A 246 -31.12 6.93 -2.83
C ALA A 246 -31.37 6.78 -4.34
N MET A 247 -32.60 6.96 -4.79
CA MET A 247 -32.94 6.83 -6.22
C MET A 247 -32.21 7.87 -7.09
N SER A 248 -31.92 9.05 -6.56
CA SER A 248 -31.05 10.03 -7.25
C SER A 248 -29.63 9.50 -7.40
N VAL A 249 -29.06 8.87 -6.38
CA VAL A 249 -27.71 8.28 -6.46
C VAL A 249 -27.67 7.17 -7.50
N PHE A 250 -28.59 6.19 -7.44
CA PHE A 250 -28.64 5.10 -8.42
C PHE A 250 -28.83 5.61 -9.86
N LEU A 251 -29.78 6.54 -10.06
CA LEU A 251 -30.08 7.09 -11.38
C LEU A 251 -28.89 7.87 -11.93
N MET A 252 -28.29 8.76 -11.13
CA MET A 252 -27.18 9.57 -11.60
C MET A 252 -25.94 8.72 -11.89
N THR A 253 -25.69 7.66 -11.14
CA THR A 253 -24.62 6.70 -11.46
C THR A 253 -24.92 5.95 -12.76
N CYS A 254 -26.17 5.53 -12.99
CA CYS A 254 -26.57 4.93 -14.26
C CYS A 254 -26.44 5.90 -15.44
N GLU A 255 -26.81 7.17 -15.26
CA GLU A 255 -26.65 8.20 -16.29
C GLU A 255 -25.18 8.54 -16.55
N SER A 256 -24.34 8.51 -15.51
CA SER A 256 -22.88 8.67 -15.61
C SER A 256 -22.29 7.63 -16.58
N ALA A 257 -22.65 6.36 -16.44
CA ALA A 257 -22.24 5.29 -17.37
C ALA A 257 -22.58 5.62 -18.84
N VAL A 258 -23.80 6.05 -19.11
CA VAL A 258 -24.25 6.44 -20.46
C VAL A 258 -23.48 7.66 -20.97
N GLN A 259 -23.21 8.64 -20.12
CA GLN A 259 -22.48 9.86 -20.48
C GLN A 259 -21.00 9.56 -20.74
N LEU A 260 -20.38 8.70 -19.95
CA LEU A 260 -19.01 8.24 -20.16
C LEU A 260 -18.87 7.51 -21.49
N ARG A 261 -19.84 6.64 -21.85
CA ARG A 261 -19.84 6.01 -23.18
C ARG A 261 -19.97 7.02 -24.31
N LYS A 262 -20.93 7.95 -24.21
CA LYS A 262 -21.27 8.86 -25.31
C LYS A 262 -20.30 10.02 -25.48
N ALA A 263 -19.75 10.53 -24.39
CA ALA A 263 -18.99 11.78 -24.35
C ALA A 263 -17.58 11.63 -23.75
N GLY A 264 -17.22 10.45 -23.23
CA GLY A 264 -15.94 10.21 -22.55
C GLY A 264 -15.82 10.88 -21.17
N LYS A 265 -16.90 11.50 -20.68
CA LYS A 265 -16.95 12.21 -19.39
C LYS A 265 -18.38 12.36 -18.90
N VAL A 266 -18.53 12.62 -17.60
CA VAL A 266 -19.81 13.01 -16.99
C VAL A 266 -20.23 14.38 -17.54
N THR A 267 -21.44 14.46 -18.10
CA THR A 267 -22.03 15.65 -18.75
C THR A 267 -23.27 16.18 -18.02
N VAL A 268 -23.41 15.89 -16.72
CA VAL A 268 -24.43 16.50 -15.86
C VAL A 268 -24.41 18.02 -16.01
N ARG A 269 -25.59 18.62 -16.25
CA ARG A 269 -25.73 20.08 -16.44
C ARG A 269 -24.97 20.82 -15.35
N GLU A 270 -24.11 21.76 -15.75
CA GLU A 270 -23.17 22.44 -14.85
C GLU A 270 -23.85 23.06 -13.62
N SER A 271 -25.05 23.63 -13.79
CA SER A 271 -25.85 24.19 -12.67
C SER A 271 -26.23 23.13 -11.62
N ASN A 272 -26.52 21.90 -12.05
CA ASN A 272 -26.88 20.80 -11.16
C ASN A 272 -25.62 20.28 -10.44
N LEU A 273 -24.51 20.13 -11.16
CA LEU A 273 -23.26 19.65 -10.57
C LEU A 273 -22.71 20.65 -9.53
N LYS A 274 -22.74 21.96 -9.83
CA LYS A 274 -22.41 23.03 -8.87
C LYS A 274 -23.27 22.95 -7.61
N LYS A 275 -24.59 22.79 -7.77
CA LYS A 275 -25.52 22.66 -6.63
C LYS A 275 -25.23 21.42 -5.79
N LEU A 276 -24.90 20.29 -6.43
CA LEU A 276 -24.52 19.05 -5.74
C LEU A 276 -23.21 19.24 -4.97
N GLY A 277 -22.16 19.76 -5.61
CA GLY A 277 -20.88 20.04 -4.96
C GLY A 277 -21.03 20.97 -3.76
N ALA A 278 -21.74 22.09 -3.93
CA ALA A 278 -21.98 23.03 -2.85
C ALA A 278 -22.79 22.43 -1.68
N THR A 279 -23.76 21.57 -1.98
CA THR A 279 -24.56 20.89 -0.94
C THR A 279 -23.70 19.92 -0.14
N HIS A 280 -22.93 19.05 -0.83
CA HIS A 280 -22.07 18.05 -0.17
C HIS A 280 -20.99 18.71 0.66
N PHE A 281 -20.35 19.77 0.13
CA PHE A 281 -19.38 20.57 0.87
C PHE A 281 -19.99 21.18 2.13
N LYS A 282 -21.15 21.86 2.01
CA LYS A 282 -21.83 22.49 3.16
C LYS A 282 -22.25 21.48 4.24
N THR A 283 -22.57 20.25 3.87
CA THR A 283 -22.91 19.18 4.82
C THR A 283 -21.69 18.51 5.48
N GLY A 284 -20.47 18.89 5.10
CA GLY A 284 -19.24 18.31 5.64
C GLY A 284 -18.89 16.94 5.08
N VAL A 285 -19.36 16.64 3.85
CA VAL A 285 -18.97 15.40 3.16
C VAL A 285 -17.49 15.47 2.79
N LYS A 286 -16.77 14.36 3.00
CA LYS A 286 -15.35 14.19 2.71
C LYS A 286 -15.17 13.07 1.69
N ASP A 287 -13.96 12.98 1.13
CA ASP A 287 -13.62 11.96 0.13
C ASP A 287 -13.92 10.53 0.63
N GLU A 288 -13.63 10.21 1.89
CA GLU A 288 -13.91 8.91 2.53
C GLU A 288 -15.41 8.51 2.51
N HIS A 289 -16.32 9.48 2.53
CA HIS A 289 -17.76 9.18 2.49
C HIS A 289 -18.23 8.74 1.10
N PHE A 290 -17.53 9.12 0.02
CA PHE A 290 -17.84 8.63 -1.32
C PHE A 290 -17.47 7.14 -1.46
N GLU A 291 -16.40 6.69 -0.82
CA GLU A 291 -16.02 5.27 -0.81
C GLU A 291 -17.05 4.41 -0.04
N VAL A 292 -17.53 4.91 1.11
CA VAL A 292 -18.65 4.27 1.84
C VAL A 292 -19.89 4.16 0.95
N THR A 293 -20.20 5.23 0.21
CA THR A 293 -21.36 5.27 -0.70
C THR A 293 -21.20 4.28 -1.84
N LYS A 294 -19.99 4.18 -2.42
CA LYS A 294 -19.64 3.19 -3.46
C LYS A 294 -19.87 1.77 -2.97
N GLN A 295 -19.31 1.43 -1.81
CA GLN A 295 -19.44 0.09 -1.23
C GLN A 295 -20.92 -0.25 -0.99
N ALA A 296 -21.67 0.64 -0.33
CA ALA A 296 -23.09 0.43 -0.08
C ALA A 296 -23.91 0.28 -1.37
N LEU A 297 -23.58 1.06 -2.42
CA LEU A 297 -24.22 0.97 -3.73
C LEU A 297 -24.00 -0.42 -4.35
N LEU A 298 -22.74 -0.84 -4.45
CA LEU A 298 -22.36 -2.11 -5.09
C LEU A 298 -22.96 -3.31 -4.35
N GLU A 299 -22.87 -3.33 -3.01
CA GLU A 299 -23.47 -4.39 -2.21
C GLU A 299 -25.00 -4.43 -2.33
N THR A 300 -25.67 -3.27 -2.41
CA THR A 300 -27.13 -3.22 -2.60
C THR A 300 -27.52 -3.82 -3.95
N ILE A 301 -26.76 -3.53 -5.01
CA ILE A 301 -27.03 -4.06 -6.35
C ILE A 301 -26.75 -5.57 -6.39
N LYS A 302 -25.66 -6.02 -5.77
CA LYS A 302 -25.31 -7.44 -5.63
C LYS A 302 -26.41 -8.25 -4.98
N GLU A 303 -26.98 -7.75 -3.88
CA GLU A 303 -28.10 -8.40 -3.18
C GLU A 303 -29.40 -8.35 -3.98
N ALA A 304 -29.62 -7.28 -4.76
CA ALA A 304 -30.82 -7.15 -5.58
C ALA A 304 -30.78 -8.01 -6.86
N LEU A 305 -29.59 -8.34 -7.36
CA LEU A 305 -29.38 -9.07 -8.61
C LEU A 305 -28.27 -10.14 -8.50
N PRO A 306 -28.40 -11.14 -7.60
CA PRO A 306 -27.37 -12.17 -7.43
C PRO A 306 -27.08 -12.93 -8.74
N GLU A 307 -28.09 -13.17 -9.57
CA GLU A 307 -27.97 -13.91 -10.84
C GLU A 307 -27.31 -13.09 -11.97
N MET A 308 -27.34 -11.76 -11.91
CA MET A 308 -26.66 -10.89 -12.90
C MET A 308 -25.29 -10.41 -12.41
N TRP A 309 -25.02 -10.54 -11.10
CA TRP A 309 -23.82 -10.01 -10.50
C TRP A 309 -22.57 -10.70 -11.03
N SER A 310 -21.61 -9.92 -11.49
CA SER A 310 -20.33 -10.39 -11.99
C SER A 310 -19.25 -9.35 -11.68
N PRO A 311 -17.97 -9.74 -11.64
CA PRO A 311 -16.87 -8.79 -11.50
C PRO A 311 -16.89 -7.68 -12.56
N ALA A 312 -17.31 -8.00 -13.79
CA ALA A 312 -17.46 -7.02 -14.86
C ALA A 312 -18.55 -5.97 -14.55
N MET A 313 -19.69 -6.41 -13.98
CA MET A 313 -20.77 -5.51 -13.58
C MET A 313 -20.39 -4.67 -12.36
N GLU A 314 -19.69 -5.26 -11.39
CA GLU A 314 -19.12 -4.56 -10.23
C GLU A 314 -18.18 -3.44 -10.68
N ASN A 315 -17.25 -3.74 -11.58
CA ASN A 315 -16.34 -2.76 -12.16
C ASN A 315 -17.08 -1.65 -12.92
N ALA A 316 -18.06 -2.00 -13.76
CA ALA A 316 -18.82 -1.02 -14.53
C ALA A 316 -19.61 -0.03 -13.64
N TRP A 317 -20.27 -0.51 -12.59
CA TRP A 317 -20.94 0.35 -11.61
C TRP A 317 -19.95 1.17 -10.78
N GLY A 318 -18.83 0.55 -10.37
CA GLY A 318 -17.78 1.19 -9.59
C GLY A 318 -17.15 2.36 -10.35
N GLU A 319 -16.79 2.16 -11.62
CA GLU A 319 -16.22 3.20 -12.46
C GLU A 319 -17.21 4.34 -12.72
N ALA A 320 -18.47 4.01 -13.04
CA ALA A 320 -19.51 5.02 -13.25
C ALA A 320 -19.74 5.87 -11.99
N HIS A 321 -19.69 5.25 -10.81
CA HIS A 321 -19.77 5.93 -9.51
C HIS A 321 -18.56 6.84 -9.29
N ASP A 322 -17.34 6.33 -9.49
CA ASP A 322 -16.11 7.07 -9.23
C ASP A 322 -16.00 8.31 -10.11
N GLN A 323 -16.36 8.20 -11.39
CA GLN A 323 -16.37 9.33 -12.31
C GLN A 323 -17.39 10.39 -11.89
N LEU A 324 -18.58 9.98 -11.44
CA LEU A 324 -19.58 10.90 -10.90
C LEU A 324 -19.11 11.55 -9.59
N ALA A 325 -18.53 10.78 -8.67
CA ALA A 325 -17.99 11.26 -7.41
C ALA A 325 -16.85 12.25 -7.65
N ASN A 326 -15.97 11.98 -8.61
CA ASN A 326 -14.89 12.90 -9.01
C ASN A 326 -15.44 14.22 -9.57
N ALA A 327 -16.49 14.17 -10.38
CA ALA A 327 -17.17 15.37 -10.87
C ALA A 327 -17.78 16.20 -9.73
N ILE A 328 -18.40 15.56 -8.73
CA ILE A 328 -18.95 16.24 -7.54
C ILE A 328 -17.83 16.80 -6.66
N LYS A 329 -16.78 16.02 -6.37
CA LYS A 329 -15.61 16.43 -5.59
C LYS A 329 -14.90 17.63 -6.22
N ALA A 330 -14.82 17.71 -7.54
CA ALA A 330 -14.27 18.87 -8.24
C ALA A 330 -15.07 20.16 -7.94
N GLU A 331 -16.41 20.08 -7.92
CA GLU A 331 -17.26 21.22 -7.55
C GLU A 331 -17.22 21.52 -6.04
N MET A 332 -17.02 20.51 -5.19
CA MET A 332 -16.79 20.71 -3.74
C MET A 332 -15.51 21.53 -3.49
N LYS A 333 -14.41 21.19 -4.18
CA LYS A 333 -13.13 21.92 -4.10
C LYS A 333 -13.25 23.38 -4.59
N LYS A 334 -14.01 23.61 -5.67
CA LYS A 334 -14.32 24.97 -6.13
C LYS A 334 -15.13 25.76 -5.10
N THR A 335 -16.13 25.12 -4.49
CA THR A 335 -16.94 25.76 -3.44
C THR A 335 -16.10 26.12 -2.22
N ASP A 336 -15.16 25.26 -1.81
CA ASP A 336 -14.22 25.55 -0.72
C ASP A 336 -13.35 26.77 -1.04
N HIS A 337 -12.77 26.80 -2.23
CA HIS A 337 -11.98 27.94 -2.70
C HIS A 337 -12.79 29.25 -2.75
N ASP A 338 -14.02 29.23 -3.25
CA ASP A 338 -14.91 30.38 -3.24
C ASP A 338 -15.32 30.80 -1.82
N HIS A 339 -15.40 29.85 -0.88
CA HIS A 339 -15.69 30.14 0.51
C HIS A 339 -14.50 30.81 1.22
N GLN A 340 -13.28 30.31 0.97
CA GLN A 340 -12.04 30.86 1.52
C GLN A 340 -11.76 32.28 1.01
N THR A 341 -11.89 32.51 -0.30
CA THR A 341 -11.69 33.86 -0.89
C THR A 341 -12.69 34.89 -0.36
N ASN A 342 -13.95 34.52 -0.16
CA ASN A 342 -14.97 35.41 0.42
C ASN A 342 -14.73 35.72 1.91
N VAL A 343 -14.07 34.82 2.66
CA VAL A 343 -13.70 35.07 4.07
C VAL A 343 -12.48 36.01 4.15
N GLU A 344 -11.53 35.88 3.24
CA GLU A 344 -10.39 36.80 3.13
C GLU A 344 -10.83 38.22 2.74
N ASP A 345 -11.80 38.36 1.83
CA ASP A 345 -12.29 39.69 1.41
C ASP A 345 -13.09 40.39 2.51
N LYS A 346 -13.86 39.63 3.31
CA LYS A 346 -14.61 40.17 4.47
C LYS A 346 -13.76 40.45 5.71
N SER A 347 -12.55 39.89 5.80
CA SER A 347 -11.63 40.13 6.92
C SER A 347 -10.67 41.30 6.66
N LYS A 348 -10.65 41.86 5.44
CA LYS A 348 -10.01 43.16 5.21
C LYS A 348 -10.80 44.27 5.88
N PRO A 349 -10.18 45.10 6.75
CA PRO A 349 -10.83 46.29 7.26
C PRO A 349 -11.18 47.19 6.06
N SER A 350 -12.42 47.68 6.04
CA SER A 350 -12.79 48.80 5.18
C SER A 350 -11.93 49.98 5.60
N SER A 351 -11.03 50.40 4.71
CA SER A 351 -10.25 51.63 4.85
C SER A 351 -11.14 52.86 4.76
#